data_AF-A0A8B9SPC2-F1
#
_entry.id   AF-A0A8B9SPC2-F1
#
_cell.length_a   1.000
_cell.length_b   1.000
_cell.length_c   1.000
_cell.angle_alpha   90.00
_cell.angle_beta   90.00
_cell.angle_gamma   90.00
#
_symmetry.space_group_name_H-M   'P 1'
#
loop_
_entity.id
_entity.type
_entity.pdbx_description
1 polymer ?
#
loop_
_entity_poly.entity_id
_entity_poly.type
_entity_poly.pdbx_seq_one_letter_code
_entity_poly.pdbx_strand_id
1 'polypeptide(L)'
;MLAAGLLEELRDFHRRYNQQKVAENRQDYQHGIFQSIGFKEFHEYLVSEGSCSPETSALLLQRGIQALKQVTKRYARRQNKWVRNRFLRRPGPNVPPVYGLEVSDHLRWEEDVLKPALEIVESFIQVQDSRTPVPMEFDANEDKRRHRVCELCNRVIIGDREWAGRAKGFSIFNRLTFKRAQLESD
;
A
#
# COMPACT_ATOMS: atom_id res chain seq x y z
N MET A 1 16.91 -12.74 0.62
CA MET A 1 16.70 -12.08 1.92
C MET A 1 17.05 -13.00 3.07
N LEU A 2 16.25 -14.04 3.40
CA LEU A 2 16.56 -14.94 4.53
C LEU A 2 17.93 -15.61 4.38
N ALA A 3 18.17 -16.27 3.23
CA ALA A 3 19.47 -16.88 2.92
C ALA A 3 20.63 -15.88 2.83
N ALA A 4 20.33 -14.58 2.70
CA ALA A 4 21.32 -13.52 2.64
C ALA A 4 21.58 -12.87 4.01
N GLY A 5 21.08 -13.44 5.12
CA GLY A 5 21.40 -12.98 6.48
C GLY A 5 20.35 -12.08 7.14
N LEU A 6 19.13 -11.95 6.59
CA LEU A 6 18.08 -11.09 7.16
C LEU A 6 17.86 -11.36 8.67
N LEU A 7 17.82 -12.61 9.11
CA LEU A 7 17.56 -12.91 10.53
C LEU A 7 18.65 -12.37 11.45
N GLU A 8 19.90 -12.37 11.00
CA GLU A 8 21.01 -11.82 11.77
C GLU A 8 20.90 -10.30 11.87
N GLU A 9 20.53 -9.61 10.78
CA GLU A 9 20.24 -8.18 10.80
C GLU A 9 19.12 -7.84 11.79
N LEU A 10 18.04 -8.63 11.80
CA LEU A 10 16.90 -8.40 12.69
C LEU A 10 17.23 -8.65 14.17
N ARG A 11 17.98 -9.71 14.46
CA ARG A 11 18.49 -10.03 15.82
C ARG A 11 19.42 -8.95 16.32
N ASP A 12 20.31 -8.50 15.46
CA ASP A 12 21.27 -7.45 15.77
C ASP A 12 20.57 -6.12 16.07
N PHE A 13 19.65 -5.69 15.21
CA PHE A 13 18.82 -4.52 15.46
C PHE A 13 17.97 -4.67 16.73
N HIS A 14 17.45 -5.88 16.99
CA HIS A 14 16.69 -6.15 18.21
C HIS A 14 17.53 -5.91 19.46
N ARG A 15 18.72 -6.53 19.53
CA ARG A 15 19.64 -6.43 20.68
C ARG A 15 20.13 -5.00 20.90
N ARG A 16 20.54 -4.29 19.84
CA ARG A 16 21.12 -2.96 19.97
C ARG A 16 20.11 -1.86 20.28
N TYR A 17 18.87 -2.00 19.83
CA TYR A 17 17.91 -0.89 19.84
C TYR A 17 16.53 -1.27 20.38
N ASN A 18 15.95 -2.37 19.92
CA ASN A 18 14.56 -2.71 20.26
C ASN A 18 14.41 -3.27 21.68
N GLN A 19 15.40 -3.99 22.21
CA GLN A 19 15.31 -4.66 23.50
C GLN A 19 15.05 -3.65 24.63
N GLN A 20 15.80 -2.54 24.66
CA GLN A 20 15.57 -1.45 25.61
C GLN A 20 14.17 -0.83 25.43
N LYS A 21 13.75 -0.58 24.19
CA LYS A 21 12.43 0.00 23.90
C LYS A 21 11.27 -0.90 24.35
N VAL A 22 11.42 -2.22 24.21
CA VAL A 22 10.44 -3.20 24.70
C VAL A 22 10.42 -3.21 26.23
N ALA A 23 11.59 -3.23 26.89
CA ALA A 23 11.68 -3.18 28.34
C ALA A 23 11.04 -1.91 28.94
N GLU A 24 11.17 -0.77 28.25
CA GLU A 24 10.55 0.50 28.65
C GLU A 24 9.08 0.64 28.20
N ASN A 25 8.51 -0.36 27.51
CA ASN A 25 7.19 -0.31 26.88
C ASN A 25 6.98 0.93 25.97
N ARG A 26 8.05 1.32 25.24
CA ARG A 26 8.11 2.49 24.35
C ARG A 26 8.29 2.11 22.88
N GLN A 27 7.96 0.88 22.53
CA GLN A 27 8.05 0.42 21.17
C GLN A 27 6.88 0.97 20.35
N ASP A 28 7.19 1.68 19.27
CA ASP A 28 6.19 2.31 18.42
C ASP A 28 6.36 1.89 16.96
N TYR A 29 5.50 0.98 16.52
CA TYR A 29 5.46 0.47 15.15
C TYR A 29 4.80 1.41 14.14
N GLN A 30 4.34 2.57 14.57
CA GLN A 30 3.73 3.58 13.73
C GLN A 30 4.70 4.70 13.33
N HIS A 31 5.94 4.70 13.82
CA HIS A 31 6.89 5.79 13.55
C HIS A 31 8.31 5.31 13.19
N GLY A 32 8.95 6.06 12.31
CA GLY A 32 10.37 5.89 11.96
C GLY A 32 10.71 4.49 11.43
N ILE A 33 11.92 4.03 11.77
CA ILE A 33 12.47 2.76 11.28
C ILE A 33 11.61 1.55 11.64
N PHE A 34 10.82 1.62 12.71
CA PHE A 34 9.93 0.53 13.11
C PHE A 34 8.76 0.29 12.15
N GLN A 35 8.44 1.24 11.26
CA GLN A 35 7.42 1.03 10.23
C GLN A 35 7.88 0.08 9.11
N SER A 36 9.20 -0.14 8.99
CA SER A 36 9.82 -0.94 7.94
C SER A 36 9.22 -2.35 7.86
N ILE A 37 8.98 -2.81 6.64
CA ILE A 37 8.51 -4.17 6.37
C ILE A 37 9.69 -5.11 6.57
N GLY A 38 9.53 -6.12 7.43
CA GLY A 38 10.58 -7.10 7.74
C GLY A 38 10.96 -7.15 9.21
N PHE A 39 10.70 -6.10 10.00
CA PHE A 39 11.04 -6.11 11.43
C PHE A 39 9.84 -6.46 12.32
N LYS A 40 8.75 -5.69 12.22
CA LYS A 40 7.55 -5.90 13.06
C LYS A 40 6.89 -7.26 12.84
N GLU A 41 7.02 -7.83 11.64
CA GLU A 41 6.51 -9.16 11.32
C GLU A 41 7.21 -10.26 12.13
N PHE A 42 8.46 -10.03 12.57
CA PHE A 42 9.24 -10.95 13.40
C PHE A 42 9.29 -10.53 14.87
N HIS A 43 8.49 -9.56 15.30
CA HIS A 43 8.53 -9.04 16.66
C HIS A 43 8.43 -10.13 17.73
N GLU A 44 7.40 -10.96 17.66
CA GLU A 44 7.15 -12.05 18.61
C GLU A 44 8.32 -13.06 18.61
N TYR A 45 8.87 -13.37 17.44
CA TYR A 45 10.03 -14.25 17.29
C TYR A 45 11.28 -13.68 17.98
N LEU A 46 11.55 -12.39 17.81
CA LEU A 46 12.74 -11.73 18.36
C LEU A 46 12.65 -11.54 19.87
N VAL A 47 11.49 -11.16 20.41
CA VAL A 47 11.32 -10.91 21.86
C VAL A 47 11.27 -12.22 22.66
N SER A 48 10.82 -13.32 22.06
CA SER A 48 10.74 -14.64 22.70
C SER A 48 12.02 -15.48 22.56
N GLU A 49 13.07 -14.91 21.94
CA GLU A 49 14.33 -15.62 21.72
C GLU A 49 15.00 -15.96 23.06
N GLY A 50 15.30 -17.24 23.26
CA GLY A 50 15.89 -17.75 24.51
C GLY A 50 14.91 -17.97 25.67
N SER A 51 13.65 -17.54 25.54
CA SER A 51 12.63 -17.71 26.59
C SER A 51 11.54 -18.74 26.25
N CYS A 52 11.52 -19.28 25.04
CA CYS A 52 10.53 -20.26 24.59
C CYS A 52 11.17 -21.57 24.10
N SER A 53 10.35 -22.61 23.93
CA SER A 53 10.82 -23.90 23.42
C SER A 53 11.27 -23.79 21.96
N PRO A 54 12.17 -24.67 21.49
CA PRO A 54 12.60 -24.70 20.09
C PRO A 54 11.43 -24.80 19.10
N GLU A 55 10.39 -25.56 19.44
CA GLU A 55 9.19 -25.74 18.61
C GLU A 55 8.40 -24.44 18.51
N THR A 56 8.26 -23.73 19.63
CA THR A 56 7.56 -22.44 19.69
C THR A 56 8.32 -21.39 18.87
N SER A 57 9.65 -21.33 19.03
CA SER A 57 10.52 -20.43 18.26
C SER A 57 10.41 -20.67 16.75
N ALA A 58 10.43 -21.94 16.33
CA ALA A 58 10.27 -22.32 14.92
C ALA A 58 8.89 -21.91 14.35
N LEU A 59 7.83 -22.06 15.15
CA LEU A 59 6.48 -21.63 14.76
C LEU A 59 6.40 -20.11 14.57
N LEU A 60 6.95 -19.35 15.51
CA LEU A 60 6.98 -17.88 15.44
C LEU A 60 7.79 -17.38 14.24
N LEU A 61 8.92 -18.04 13.96
CA LEU A 61 9.72 -17.75 12.77
C LEU A 61 8.92 -17.95 11.48
N GLN A 62 8.23 -19.10 11.34
CA GLN A 62 7.39 -19.37 10.18
C GLN A 62 6.26 -18.35 10.04
N ARG A 63 5.62 -17.98 11.15
CA ARG A 63 4.59 -16.94 11.15
C ARG A 63 5.14 -15.60 10.69
N GLY A 64 6.34 -15.21 11.14
CA GLY A 64 7.02 -13.99 10.69
C GLY A 64 7.33 -13.99 9.20
N ILE A 65 7.81 -15.11 8.66
CA ILE A 65 8.08 -15.26 7.22
C ILE A 65 6.79 -15.11 6.40
N GLN A 66 5.69 -15.73 6.83
CA GLN A 66 4.41 -15.62 6.13
C GLN A 66 3.85 -14.20 6.21
N ALA A 67 3.93 -13.55 7.39
CA ALA A 67 3.54 -12.18 7.56
C ALA A 67 4.34 -11.23 6.65
N LEU A 68 5.67 -11.40 6.59
CA LEU A 68 6.55 -10.65 5.70
C LEU A 68 6.09 -10.77 4.23
N LYS A 69 5.90 -11.99 3.73
CA LYS A 69 5.41 -12.22 2.36
C LYS A 69 4.08 -11.52 2.09
N GLN A 70 3.13 -11.62 3.02
CA GLN A 70 1.81 -11.01 2.89
C GLN A 70 1.88 -9.48 2.87
N VAL A 71 2.65 -8.88 3.78
CA VAL A 71 2.79 -7.42 3.88
C VAL A 71 3.51 -6.87 2.65
N THR A 72 4.58 -7.51 2.17
CA THR A 72 5.26 -7.13 0.92
C THR A 72 4.32 -7.17 -0.28
N LYS A 73 3.50 -8.22 -0.42
CA LYS A 73 2.50 -8.31 -1.50
C LYS A 73 1.46 -7.19 -1.41
N ARG A 74 0.97 -6.89 -0.21
CA ARG A 74 0.02 -5.78 0.03
C ARG A 74 0.67 -4.43 -0.27
N TYR A 75 1.94 -4.26 0.07
CA TYR A 75 2.70 -3.05 -0.20
C TYR A 75 2.86 -2.80 -1.70
N ALA A 76 3.31 -3.80 -2.47
CA ALA A 76 3.41 -3.69 -3.94
C ALA A 76 2.06 -3.30 -4.58
N ARG A 77 0.95 -3.95 -4.16
CA ARG A 77 -0.41 -3.58 -4.62
C ARG A 77 -0.77 -2.14 -4.26
N ARG A 78 -0.41 -1.69 -3.07
CA ARG A 78 -0.66 -0.32 -2.61
C ARG A 78 0.16 0.69 -3.42
N GLN A 79 1.42 0.40 -3.72
CA GLN A 79 2.28 1.23 -4.57
C GLN A 79 1.66 1.37 -5.97
N ASN A 80 1.32 0.27 -6.63
CA ASN A 80 0.70 0.30 -7.96
C ASN A 80 -0.61 1.10 -7.96
N LYS A 81 -1.46 0.88 -6.94
CA LYS A 81 -2.70 1.64 -6.76
C LYS A 81 -2.42 3.13 -6.54
N TRP A 82 -1.42 3.47 -5.73
CA TRP A 82 -1.06 4.85 -5.43
C TRP A 82 -0.52 5.56 -6.67
N VAL A 83 0.43 4.97 -7.40
CA VAL A 83 1.00 5.53 -8.64
C VAL A 83 -0.11 5.75 -9.67
N ARG A 84 -0.91 4.73 -9.98
CA ARG A 84 -2.00 4.86 -10.95
C ARG A 84 -3.03 5.92 -10.54
N ASN A 85 -3.37 6.00 -9.25
CA ASN A 85 -4.32 7.01 -8.78
C ASN A 85 -3.73 8.43 -8.78
N ARG A 86 -2.47 8.57 -8.34
CA ARG A 86 -1.79 9.87 -8.21
C ARG A 86 -1.49 10.50 -9.56
N PHE A 87 -1.05 9.70 -10.53
CA PHE A 87 -0.58 10.21 -11.81
C PHE A 87 -1.63 10.08 -12.93
N LEU A 88 -2.40 8.99 -12.98
CA LEU A 88 -3.26 8.69 -14.14
C LEU A 88 -4.75 8.99 -13.88
N ARG A 89 -5.30 8.63 -12.72
CA ARG A 89 -6.76 8.73 -12.47
C ARG A 89 -7.19 10.00 -11.77
N ARG A 90 -6.39 10.49 -10.83
CA ARG A 90 -6.67 11.72 -10.08
C ARG A 90 -5.43 12.61 -10.05
N PRO A 91 -4.92 13.03 -11.22
CA PRO A 91 -3.78 13.93 -11.27
C PRO A 91 -4.09 15.21 -10.49
N GLY A 92 -3.08 15.73 -9.81
CA GLY A 92 -3.08 17.09 -9.30
C GLY A 92 -2.73 18.09 -10.42
N PRO A 93 -2.56 19.37 -10.09
CA PRO A 93 -1.94 20.30 -11.04
C PRO A 93 -0.51 19.85 -11.35
N ASN A 94 -0.06 20.07 -12.59
CA ASN A 94 1.33 19.87 -13.05
C ASN A 94 1.88 18.44 -12.85
N VAL A 95 1.05 17.43 -13.10
CA VAL A 95 1.51 16.04 -13.09
C VAL A 95 2.32 15.76 -14.36
N PRO A 96 3.55 15.19 -14.25
CA PRO A 96 4.36 14.89 -15.42
C PRO A 96 3.75 13.77 -16.27
N PRO A 97 4.05 13.71 -17.58
CA PRO A 97 3.73 12.55 -18.39
C PRO A 97 4.37 11.29 -17.78
N VAL A 98 3.62 10.19 -17.78
CA VAL A 98 4.10 8.90 -17.25
C VAL A 98 4.25 7.93 -18.41
N TYR A 99 5.42 7.31 -18.51
CA TYR A 99 5.72 6.29 -19.51
C TYR A 99 5.75 4.93 -18.84
N GLY A 100 4.99 3.98 -19.38
CA GLY A 100 4.95 2.61 -18.89
C GLY A 100 6.04 1.78 -19.55
N LEU A 101 6.78 1.02 -18.75
CA LEU A 101 7.78 0.05 -19.19
C LEU A 101 7.32 -1.34 -18.73
N GLU A 102 7.43 -2.33 -19.61
CA GLU A 102 6.98 -3.70 -19.31
C GLU A 102 8.09 -4.47 -18.63
N VAL A 103 7.83 -4.99 -17.43
CA VAL A 103 8.84 -5.65 -16.57
C VAL A 103 8.44 -7.08 -16.20
N SER A 104 7.39 -7.63 -16.81
CA SER A 104 6.89 -8.97 -16.47
C SER A 104 7.89 -10.08 -16.80
N ASP A 105 8.68 -9.94 -17.86
CA ASP A 105 9.71 -10.90 -18.25
C ASP A 105 11.12 -10.30 -18.10
N HIS A 106 11.82 -10.75 -17.06
CA HIS A 106 13.20 -10.34 -16.78
C HIS A 106 14.21 -10.68 -17.89
N LEU A 107 13.95 -11.70 -18.72
CA LEU A 107 14.86 -12.07 -19.81
C LEU A 107 14.82 -11.06 -20.96
N ARG A 108 13.73 -10.29 -21.06
CA ARG A 108 13.52 -9.27 -22.08
C ARG A 108 13.81 -7.86 -21.58
N TRP A 109 14.46 -7.71 -20.41
CA TRP A 109 14.77 -6.41 -19.80
C TRP A 109 15.40 -5.41 -20.78
N GLU A 110 16.36 -5.87 -21.58
CA GLU A 110 17.06 -5.03 -22.55
C GLU A 110 16.08 -4.40 -23.56
N GLU A 111 15.19 -5.21 -24.12
CA GLU A 111 14.26 -4.81 -25.18
C GLU A 111 13.01 -4.09 -24.64
N ASP A 112 12.45 -4.57 -23.53
CA ASP A 112 11.16 -4.11 -23.01
C ASP A 112 11.30 -2.95 -21.99
N VAL A 113 12.50 -2.76 -21.42
CA VAL A 113 12.76 -1.74 -20.38
C VAL A 113 13.89 -0.79 -20.78
N LEU A 114 15.12 -1.30 -20.99
CA LEU A 114 16.29 -0.43 -21.13
C LEU A 114 16.24 0.42 -22.40
N LYS A 115 16.10 -0.22 -23.57
CA LYS A 115 16.02 0.50 -24.85
C LYS A 115 14.87 1.53 -24.86
N PRO A 116 13.61 1.16 -24.50
CA PRO A 116 12.52 2.13 -24.37
C PRO A 116 12.81 3.28 -23.40
N ALA A 117 13.45 3.01 -22.27
CA ALA A 117 13.78 4.03 -21.28
C ALA A 117 14.79 5.04 -21.83
N LEU A 118 15.84 4.56 -22.53
CA LEU A 118 16.83 5.41 -23.17
C LEU A 118 16.20 6.27 -24.27
N GLU A 119 15.36 5.67 -25.13
CA GLU A 119 14.61 6.39 -26.16
C GLU A 119 13.78 7.53 -25.56
N ILE A 120 13.04 7.27 -24.47
CA ILE A 120 12.23 8.29 -23.78
C ILE A 120 13.11 9.44 -23.28
N VAL A 121 14.26 9.13 -22.66
CA VAL A 121 15.17 10.14 -22.12
C VAL A 121 15.84 10.97 -23.22
N GLU A 122 16.33 10.32 -24.28
CA GLU A 122 16.93 11.00 -25.42
C GLU A 122 15.94 11.95 -26.10
N SER A 123 14.70 11.48 -26.26
CA SER A 123 13.60 12.24 -26.84
C SER A 123 13.23 13.46 -26.00
N PHE A 124 13.22 13.30 -24.68
CA PHE A 124 13.06 14.41 -23.75
C PHE A 124 14.19 15.45 -23.87
N ILE A 125 15.44 15.01 -24.00
CA ILE A 125 16.61 15.90 -24.14
C ILE A 125 16.59 16.64 -25.49
N GLN A 126 16.20 15.95 -26.57
CA GLN A 126 16.19 16.49 -27.94
C GLN A 126 14.91 17.29 -28.26
N VAL A 127 13.94 17.35 -27.33
CA VAL A 127 12.63 18.00 -27.52
C VAL A 127 11.89 17.42 -28.73
N GLN A 128 11.96 16.08 -28.88
CA GLN A 128 11.28 15.34 -29.92
C GLN A 128 10.34 14.31 -29.29
N ASP A 129 9.09 14.26 -29.75
CA ASP A 129 8.13 13.27 -29.25
C ASP A 129 8.32 11.93 -29.96
N SER A 130 9.01 10.98 -29.34
CA SER A 130 9.20 9.62 -29.90
C SER A 130 8.21 8.58 -29.37
N ARG A 131 7.70 8.76 -28.14
CA ARG A 131 6.90 7.74 -27.45
C ARG A 131 5.70 8.36 -26.76
N THR A 132 4.57 7.65 -26.82
CA THR A 132 3.32 8.14 -26.23
C THR A 132 3.27 7.82 -24.73
N PRO A 133 2.98 8.81 -23.87
CA PRO A 133 2.77 8.55 -22.45
C PRO A 133 1.50 7.72 -22.22
N VAL A 134 1.42 7.08 -21.06
CA VAL A 134 0.23 6.34 -20.63
C VAL A 134 -0.96 7.30 -20.54
N PRO A 135 -2.09 6.97 -21.19
CA PRO A 135 -3.27 7.82 -21.16
C PRO A 135 -3.74 8.07 -19.73
N MET A 136 -4.05 9.33 -19.42
CA MET A 136 -4.69 9.67 -18.16
C MET A 136 -6.16 9.21 -18.20
N GLU A 137 -6.59 8.57 -17.11
CA GLU A 137 -7.95 8.06 -16.91
C GLU A 137 -8.70 8.95 -15.92
N PHE A 138 -8.62 10.27 -16.10
CA PHE A 138 -9.27 11.22 -15.19
C PHE A 138 -10.61 11.68 -15.75
N ASP A 139 -11.59 11.78 -14.86
CA ASP A 139 -12.86 12.43 -15.18
C ASP A 139 -12.73 13.92 -14.84
N ALA A 140 -12.75 14.76 -15.88
CA ALA A 140 -12.66 16.22 -15.72
C ALA A 140 -13.86 16.80 -14.96
N ASN A 141 -15.00 16.10 -14.94
CA ASN A 141 -16.22 16.52 -14.27
C ASN A 141 -16.30 16.04 -12.82
N GLU A 142 -15.38 15.18 -12.36
CA GLU A 142 -15.36 14.68 -10.99
C GLU A 142 -14.84 15.75 -10.02
N ASP A 143 -15.72 16.25 -9.14
CA ASP A 143 -15.31 17.10 -8.04
C ASP A 143 -14.76 16.24 -6.88
N LYS A 144 -13.43 16.29 -6.72
CA LYS A 144 -12.67 15.53 -5.70
C LYS A 144 -12.79 16.13 -4.29
N ARG A 145 -13.30 17.36 -4.15
CA ARG A 145 -13.34 18.09 -2.87
C ARG A 145 -14.77 18.42 -2.43
N ARG A 146 -15.78 18.06 -3.22
CA ARG A 146 -17.17 18.24 -2.85
C ARG A 146 -17.48 17.53 -1.54
N HIS A 147 -17.96 18.30 -0.57
CA HIS A 147 -18.43 17.77 0.70
C HIS A 147 -19.91 17.40 0.60
N ARG A 148 -20.25 16.17 0.99
CA ARG A 148 -21.63 15.69 1.10
C ARG A 148 -21.81 14.98 2.43
N VAL A 149 -22.93 15.21 3.09
CA VAL A 149 -23.27 14.53 4.35
C VAL A 149 -24.26 13.41 4.04
N CYS A 150 -23.92 12.19 4.42
CA CYS A 150 -24.86 11.08 4.30
C CYS A 150 -25.73 11.02 5.56
N GLU A 151 -26.99 11.45 5.45
CA GLU A 151 -27.94 11.51 6.57
C GLU A 151 -28.23 10.14 7.21
N LEU A 152 -28.14 9.05 6.44
CA LEU A 152 -28.37 7.69 6.95
C LEU A 152 -27.27 7.22 7.90
N CYS A 153 -26.05 7.71 7.75
CA CYS A 153 -24.92 7.31 8.59
C CYS A 153 -24.24 8.44 9.34
N ASN A 154 -24.72 9.67 9.19
CA ASN A 154 -24.16 10.88 9.74
C ASN A 154 -22.63 10.99 9.51
N ARG A 155 -22.20 10.76 8.26
CA ARG A 155 -20.78 10.86 7.87
C ARG A 155 -20.61 11.89 6.77
N VAL A 156 -19.58 12.71 6.91
CA VAL A 156 -19.07 13.57 5.83
C VAL A 156 -18.31 12.71 4.84
N ILE A 157 -18.63 12.86 3.56
CA ILE A 157 -18.00 12.18 2.45
C ILE A 157 -17.47 13.25 1.51
N ILE A 158 -16.20 13.10 1.15
CA ILE A 158 -15.48 14.06 0.32
C ILE A 158 -15.22 13.40 -1.03
N GLY A 159 -15.67 14.05 -2.10
CA GLY A 159 -15.49 13.58 -3.47
C GLY A 159 -16.71 12.85 -4.04
N ASP A 160 -17.01 13.12 -5.31
CA ASP A 160 -18.18 12.56 -5.99
C ASP A 160 -18.11 11.03 -6.15
N ARG A 161 -16.92 10.47 -6.40
CA ARG A 161 -16.75 9.01 -6.50
C ARG A 161 -16.91 8.30 -5.16
N GLU A 162 -16.40 8.86 -4.07
CA GLU A 162 -16.59 8.35 -2.72
C GLU A 162 -18.07 8.37 -2.34
N TRP A 163 -18.80 9.43 -2.72
CA TRP A 163 -20.24 9.52 -2.56
C TRP A 163 -21.00 8.45 -3.34
N ALA A 164 -20.69 8.29 -4.64
CA ALA A 164 -21.30 7.26 -5.48
C ALA A 164 -21.00 5.84 -4.96
N GLY A 165 -19.78 5.60 -4.48
CA GLY A 165 -19.40 4.34 -3.84
C GLY A 165 -20.16 4.08 -2.54
N ARG A 166 -20.40 5.13 -1.73
CA ARG A 166 -21.20 5.03 -0.52
C ARG A 166 -22.66 4.68 -0.83
N ALA A 167 -23.27 5.33 -1.81
CA ALA A 167 -24.66 5.07 -2.21
C ALA A 167 -24.90 3.60 -2.58
N LYS A 168 -23.87 2.92 -3.11
CA LYS A 168 -23.88 1.50 -3.48
C LYS A 168 -23.38 0.56 -2.37
N GLY A 169 -22.98 1.10 -1.22
CA GLY A 169 -22.35 0.33 -0.15
C GLY A 169 -23.37 -0.44 0.70
N PHE A 170 -23.01 -1.68 1.07
CA PHE A 170 -23.81 -2.58 1.90
C PHE A 170 -24.26 -1.95 3.24
N SER A 171 -23.45 -1.02 3.79
CA SER A 171 -23.80 -0.25 4.99
C SER A 171 -25.01 0.68 4.82
N ILE A 172 -25.24 1.24 3.62
CA ILE A 172 -26.43 2.05 3.34
C ILE A 172 -27.62 1.13 3.10
N PHE A 173 -27.42 0.06 2.33
CA PHE A 173 -28.45 -0.96 2.07
C PHE A 173 -29.06 -1.50 3.37
N ASN A 174 -28.22 -1.96 4.31
CA ASN A 174 -28.71 -2.50 5.59
C ASN A 174 -29.41 -1.47 6.47
N ARG A 175 -29.04 -0.19 6.38
CA ARG A 175 -29.71 0.87 7.15
C ARG A 175 -31.05 1.28 6.52
N LEU A 176 -31.14 1.23 5.19
CA LEU A 176 -32.39 1.47 4.47
C LEU A 176 -33.39 0.33 4.71
N THR A 177 -32.94 -0.93 4.70
CA THR A 177 -33.80 -2.07 5.03
C THR A 177 -34.28 -2.00 6.48
N PHE A 178 -33.41 -1.66 7.43
CA PHE A 178 -33.80 -1.47 8.83
C PHE A 178 -34.80 -0.32 9.03
N LYS A 179 -34.58 0.84 8.40
CA LYS A 179 -35.53 1.97 8.48
C LYS A 179 -36.88 1.65 7.85
N ARG A 180 -36.92 0.88 6.75
CA ARG A 180 -38.18 0.44 6.12
C ARG A 180 -38.96 -0.51 7.02
N ALA A 181 -38.29 -1.49 7.63
CA ALA A 181 -38.92 -2.42 8.57
C ALA A 181 -39.53 -1.73 9.80
N GLN A 182 -38.92 -0.64 10.27
CA GLN A 182 -39.49 0.18 11.36
C GLN A 182 -40.74 0.94 10.92
N LEU A 183 -40.76 1.50 9.71
CA LEU A 183 -41.91 2.24 9.16
C LEU A 183 -43.08 1.33 8.75
N GLU A 184 -42.83 0.04 8.52
CA GLU A 184 -43.85 -0.98 8.21
C GLU A 184 -44.43 -1.65 9.48
N SER A 185 -43.87 -1.35 10.65
CA SER A 185 -44.32 -1.88 11.95
C SER A 185 -45.12 -0.84 12.79
N ASP A 186 -45.29 0.37 12.26
CA ASP A 186 -46.14 1.45 12.77
C ASP A 186 -47.40 1.57 11.89
#